data_AF-A0A957IK59-F1
#
_entry.id   AF-A0A957IK59-F1
#
_cell.length_a   1.000
_cell.length_b   1.000
_cell.length_c   1.000
_cell.angle_alpha   90.00
_cell.angle_beta   90.00
_cell.angle_gamma   90.00
#
_symmetry.space_group_name_H-M   'P 1'
#
loop_
_entity.id
_entity.type
_entity.pdbx_description
1 polymer ?
#
loop_
_entity_poly.entity_id
_entity_poly.type
_entity_poly.pdbx_seq_one_letter_code
_entity_poly.pdbx_strand_id
1 'polypeptide(L)'
;MKQDTVQQNEASRSLSWLDMGGLTLLALGLVFMAVNLLGVRQLQNWWSGFILLPGVLFLGAGRAMWWGNGRTQLLPRLSTGLGLVITAVAAMFAFNLNWNVWWPLMIVVPGVAFWLVGGAKYGVGVTAVLRFHRWLAVTMLLLGFTFLADQLNLLDMQARFGDFHWWGTFILLAGIGAFFEGWRVLRQSAWASTILLISGVWIVSNGLMELLAPNWLSWEGMVGFGLIGTGLLTRGWLFLRPSP
;
A
#
# COMPACT_ATOMS: atom_id res chain seq x y z
N MET A 1 -22.89 32.97 -33.51
CA MET A 1 -23.50 31.62 -33.37
C MET A 1 -22.56 30.52 -32.84
N LYS A 2 -21.30 30.82 -32.44
CA LYS A 2 -20.37 29.81 -31.83
C LYS A 2 -20.09 30.04 -30.32
N GLN A 3 -20.57 31.14 -29.74
CA GLN A 3 -20.30 31.49 -28.34
C GLN A 3 -21.34 30.94 -27.35
N ASP A 4 -22.59 30.75 -27.80
CA ASP A 4 -23.67 30.28 -26.93
C ASP A 4 -23.53 28.81 -26.52
N THR A 5 -22.89 27.99 -27.36
CA THR A 5 -22.67 26.56 -27.10
C THR A 5 -21.53 26.28 -26.11
N VAL A 6 -20.61 27.23 -25.89
CA VAL A 6 -19.51 27.05 -24.92
C VAL A 6 -19.99 27.35 -23.50
N GLN A 7 -20.80 28.40 -23.30
CA GLN A 7 -21.32 28.76 -21.96
C GLN A 7 -22.32 27.73 -21.39
N GLN A 8 -23.14 27.09 -22.23
CA GLN A 8 -24.08 26.07 -21.76
C GLN A 8 -23.40 24.78 -21.26
N ASN A 9 -22.19 24.47 -21.74
CA ASN A 9 -21.42 23.30 -21.30
C ASN A 9 -20.65 23.53 -19.99
N GLU A 10 -20.36 24.77 -19.62
CA GLU A 10 -19.70 25.09 -18.35
C GLU A 10 -20.71 25.14 -17.19
N ALA A 11 -21.92 25.66 -17.42
CA ALA A 11 -22.98 25.72 -16.43
C ALA A 11 -23.52 24.32 -16.03
N SER A 12 -23.54 23.36 -16.96
CA SER A 12 -23.95 21.98 -16.66
C SER A 12 -22.87 21.15 -15.95
N ARG A 13 -21.59 21.48 -16.14
CA ARG A 13 -20.46 20.83 -15.44
C ARG A 13 -20.29 21.32 -14.01
N SER A 14 -20.50 22.61 -13.73
CA SER A 14 -20.33 23.19 -12.39
C SER A 14 -21.44 22.79 -11.41
N LEU A 15 -22.66 22.53 -11.91
CA LEU A 15 -23.77 22.05 -11.08
C LEU A 15 -23.55 20.61 -10.58
N SER A 16 -22.93 19.73 -11.38
CA SER A 16 -22.86 18.30 -11.04
C SER A 16 -21.95 17.98 -9.83
N TRP A 17 -20.90 18.76 -9.58
CA TRP A 17 -19.95 18.44 -8.50
C TRP A 17 -20.44 18.95 -7.12
N LEU A 18 -21.04 20.15 -7.08
CA LEU A 18 -21.63 20.70 -5.86
C LEU A 18 -22.92 19.94 -5.46
N ASP A 19 -23.73 19.53 -6.44
CA ASP A 19 -24.95 18.74 -6.18
C ASP A 19 -24.63 17.35 -5.62
N MET A 20 -23.57 16.68 -6.09
CA MET A 20 -23.17 15.38 -5.54
C MET A 20 -22.72 15.47 -4.08
N GLY A 21 -22.00 16.53 -3.70
CA GLY A 21 -21.61 16.76 -2.30
C GLY A 21 -22.81 16.99 -1.39
N GLY A 22 -23.76 17.83 -1.83
CA GLY A 22 -25.00 18.13 -1.11
C GLY A 22 -25.91 16.90 -0.95
N LEU A 23 -26.12 16.13 -2.02
CA LEU A 23 -26.90 14.89 -1.98
C LEU A 23 -26.29 13.83 -1.06
N THR A 24 -24.96 13.74 -1.05
CA THR A 24 -24.24 12.77 -0.18
C THR A 24 -24.43 13.15 1.29
N LEU A 25 -24.30 14.43 1.64
CA LEU A 25 -24.55 14.93 2.99
C LEU A 25 -26.02 14.75 3.42
N LEU A 26 -26.97 14.99 2.51
CA LEU A 26 -28.40 14.77 2.75
C LEU A 26 -28.69 13.30 3.04
N ALA A 27 -28.15 12.40 2.21
CA ALA A 27 -28.30 10.95 2.40
C ALA A 27 -27.70 10.49 3.72
N LEU A 28 -26.50 10.99 4.08
CA LEU A 28 -25.87 10.75 5.39
C LEU A 28 -26.76 11.21 6.54
N GLY A 29 -27.32 12.42 6.45
CA GLY A 29 -28.24 12.97 7.46
C GLY A 29 -29.50 12.13 7.63
N LEU A 30 -30.10 11.67 6.53
CA LEU A 30 -31.28 10.80 6.55
C LEU A 30 -30.99 9.43 7.16
N VAL A 31 -29.82 8.85 6.87
CA VAL A 31 -29.38 7.58 7.49
C VAL A 31 -29.18 7.76 8.99
N PHE A 32 -28.52 8.84 9.44
CA PHE A 32 -28.37 9.15 10.86
C PHE A 32 -29.71 9.32 11.56
N MET A 33 -30.67 9.99 10.93
CA MET A 33 -32.00 10.20 11.47
C MET A 33 -32.79 8.89 11.57
N ALA A 34 -32.75 8.06 10.53
CA ALA A 34 -33.40 6.74 10.51
C ALA A 34 -32.82 5.79 11.57
N VAL A 35 -31.50 5.73 11.74
CA VAL A 35 -30.85 4.89 12.76
C VAL A 35 -31.24 5.33 14.17
N ASN A 36 -31.40 6.63 14.40
CA ASN A 36 -31.80 7.17 15.70
C ASN A 36 -33.30 6.96 15.99
N LEU A 37 -34.16 7.12 14.98
CA LEU A 37 -35.62 6.91 15.08
C LEU A 37 -36.01 5.44 15.21
N LEU A 38 -35.38 4.55 14.46
CA LEU A 38 -35.72 3.12 14.40
C LEU A 38 -35.13 2.30 15.56
N GLY A 39 -34.39 2.93 16.48
CA GLY A 39 -33.79 2.23 17.62
C GLY A 39 -32.76 1.17 17.22
N VAL A 40 -32.22 1.22 16.00
CA VAL A 40 -31.28 0.23 15.41
C VAL A 40 -29.88 0.30 16.06
N ARG A 41 -29.76 0.98 17.22
CA ARG A 41 -28.56 1.00 18.07
C ARG A 41 -28.06 -0.40 18.48
N GLN A 42 -28.87 -1.45 18.30
CA GLN A 42 -28.42 -2.84 18.54
C GLN A 42 -27.42 -3.36 17.50
N LEU A 43 -27.31 -2.75 16.32
CA LEU A 43 -26.19 -3.02 15.42
C LEU A 43 -24.94 -2.31 15.95
N GLN A 44 -24.17 -3.03 16.78
CA GLN A 44 -22.79 -2.67 17.09
C GLN A 44 -22.08 -2.44 15.74
N ASN A 45 -21.64 -1.20 15.49
CA ASN A 45 -20.87 -0.78 14.30
C ASN A 45 -21.66 -0.49 13.01
N TRP A 46 -22.91 -0.01 13.09
CA TRP A 46 -23.67 0.49 11.92
C TRP A 46 -22.91 1.52 11.06
N TRP A 47 -22.04 2.32 11.68
CA TRP A 47 -21.22 3.34 11.02
C TRP A 47 -20.15 2.75 10.08
N SER A 48 -19.82 1.45 10.22
CA SER A 48 -18.90 0.75 9.30
C SER A 48 -19.39 0.79 7.84
N GLY A 49 -20.70 0.93 7.62
CA GLY A 49 -21.28 1.15 6.29
C GLY A 49 -20.73 2.38 5.57
N PHE A 50 -20.37 3.45 6.32
CA PHE A 50 -19.77 4.66 5.74
C PHE A 50 -18.34 4.43 5.25
N ILE A 51 -17.62 3.47 5.83
CA ILE A 51 -16.29 3.06 5.36
C ILE A 51 -16.46 2.07 4.19
N LEU A 52 -17.45 1.18 4.27
CA LEU A 52 -17.69 0.17 3.25
C LEU A 52 -18.05 0.81 1.89
N LEU A 53 -18.87 1.86 1.91
CA LEU A 53 -19.35 2.53 0.70
C LEU A 53 -18.22 3.00 -0.23
N PRO A 54 -17.25 3.83 0.19
CA PRO A 54 -16.12 4.20 -0.66
C PRO A 54 -15.27 2.99 -1.07
N GLY A 55 -15.12 1.99 -0.20
CA GLY A 55 -14.41 0.75 -0.53
C GLY A 55 -15.02 0.01 -1.73
N VAL A 56 -16.34 -0.21 -1.69
CA VAL A 56 -17.09 -0.85 -2.79
C VAL A 56 -17.08 0.00 -4.05
N LEU A 57 -17.17 1.34 -3.94
CA LEU A 57 -17.05 2.24 -5.08
C LEU A 57 -15.68 2.13 -5.76
N PHE A 58 -14.58 2.09 -4.99
CA PHE A 58 -13.23 1.92 -5.54
C PHE A 58 -13.05 0.56 -6.24
N LEU A 59 -13.62 -0.52 -5.68
CA LEU A 59 -13.63 -1.84 -6.33
C LEU A 59 -14.43 -1.82 -7.64
N GLY A 60 -15.61 -1.20 -7.64
CA GLY A 60 -16.45 -1.03 -8.84
C GLY A 60 -15.76 -0.19 -9.92
N ALA A 61 -15.13 0.92 -9.53
CA ALA A 61 -14.36 1.78 -10.42
C ALA A 61 -13.17 1.03 -11.03
N GLY A 62 -12.41 0.29 -10.22
CA GLY A 62 -11.31 -0.55 -10.70
C GLY A 62 -11.78 -1.58 -11.73
N ARG A 63 -12.93 -2.23 -11.48
CA ARG A 63 -13.56 -3.18 -12.41
C ARG A 63 -14.01 -2.52 -13.72
N ALA A 64 -14.66 -1.36 -13.65
CA ALA A 64 -15.09 -0.63 -14.84
C ALA A 64 -13.89 -0.19 -15.70
N MET A 65 -12.84 0.33 -15.06
CA MET A 65 -11.60 0.72 -15.74
C MET A 65 -10.85 -0.48 -16.34
N TRP A 66 -10.96 -1.67 -15.75
CA TRP A 66 -10.36 -2.88 -16.34
C TRP A 66 -10.93 -3.23 -17.71
N TRP A 67 -12.22 -2.98 -17.95
CA TRP A 67 -12.86 -3.22 -19.25
C TRP A 67 -12.51 -2.16 -20.29
N GLY A 68 -12.34 -0.90 -19.89
CA GLY A 68 -12.02 0.19 -20.82
C GLY A 68 -10.53 0.36 -21.15
N ASN A 69 -9.64 0.12 -20.18
CA ASN A 69 -8.24 0.53 -20.25
C ASN A 69 -7.24 -0.64 -20.28
N GLY A 70 -7.69 -1.87 -20.04
CA GLY A 70 -6.86 -3.09 -20.06
C GLY A 70 -6.20 -3.44 -18.73
N ARG A 71 -5.90 -4.74 -18.56
CA ARG A 71 -5.46 -5.36 -17.28
C ARG A 71 -4.07 -4.95 -16.80
N THR A 72 -3.24 -4.34 -17.65
CA THR A 72 -1.84 -4.00 -17.33
C THR A 72 -1.66 -2.56 -16.88
N GLN A 73 -2.71 -1.74 -16.94
CA GLN A 73 -2.62 -0.35 -16.52
C GLN A 73 -2.59 -0.20 -14.99
N LEU A 74 -1.93 0.85 -14.54
CA LEU A 74 -1.72 1.17 -13.13
C LEU A 74 -3.02 1.59 -12.44
N LEU A 75 -3.81 2.44 -13.09
CA LEU A 75 -5.00 3.05 -12.48
C LEU A 75 -6.07 2.03 -12.04
N PRO A 76 -6.50 1.05 -12.88
CA PRO A 76 -7.45 0.02 -12.44
C PRO A 76 -6.96 -0.80 -11.24
N ARG A 77 -5.65 -1.10 -11.20
CA ARG A 77 -5.00 -1.88 -10.13
C ARG A 77 -4.92 -1.10 -8.83
N LEU A 78 -4.57 0.19 -8.89
CA LEU A 78 -4.57 1.09 -7.74
C LEU A 78 -5.96 1.24 -7.15
N SER A 79 -6.98 1.53 -7.97
CA SER A 79 -8.35 1.66 -7.50
C SER A 79 -8.85 0.38 -6.84
N THR A 80 -8.57 -0.78 -7.44
CA THR A 80 -8.93 -2.07 -6.84
C THR A 80 -8.18 -2.32 -5.52
N GLY A 81 -6.88 -2.05 -5.48
CA GLY A 81 -6.07 -2.23 -4.27
C GLY A 81 -6.55 -1.37 -3.10
N LEU A 82 -6.85 -0.09 -3.35
CA LEU A 82 -7.41 0.82 -2.34
C LEU A 82 -8.80 0.34 -1.87
N GLY A 83 -9.64 -0.05 -2.81
CA GLY A 83 -10.96 -0.61 -2.51
C GLY A 83 -10.89 -1.85 -1.61
N LEU A 84 -9.93 -2.75 -1.85
CA LEU A 84 -9.71 -3.94 -1.01
C LEU A 84 -9.33 -3.56 0.42
N VAL A 85 -8.37 -2.65 0.61
CA VAL A 85 -7.92 -2.22 1.95
C VAL A 85 -9.06 -1.57 2.73
N ILE A 86 -9.78 -0.63 2.11
CA ILE A 86 -10.91 0.07 2.76
C ILE A 86 -12.02 -0.93 3.12
N THR A 87 -12.36 -1.84 2.20
CA THR A 87 -13.40 -2.85 2.41
C THR A 87 -13.01 -3.81 3.53
N ALA A 88 -11.74 -4.22 3.63
CA ALA A 88 -11.27 -5.08 4.71
C ALA A 88 -11.39 -4.40 6.08
N VAL A 89 -10.98 -3.14 6.20
CA VAL A 89 -11.14 -2.36 7.44
C VAL A 89 -12.62 -2.22 7.81
N ALA A 90 -13.47 -1.89 6.83
CA ALA A 90 -14.91 -1.80 7.03
C ALA A 90 -15.50 -3.14 7.52
N ALA A 91 -15.07 -4.27 6.92
CA ALA A 91 -15.49 -5.61 7.32
C ALA A 91 -15.05 -5.94 8.75
N MET A 92 -13.82 -5.59 9.15
CA MET A 92 -13.36 -5.78 10.54
C MET A 92 -14.26 -5.08 11.54
N PHE A 93 -14.68 -3.83 11.25
CA PHE A 93 -15.65 -3.12 12.08
C PHE A 93 -17.06 -3.72 12.00
N ALA A 94 -17.55 -4.04 10.81
CA ALA A 94 -18.89 -4.58 10.60
C ALA A 94 -19.11 -5.90 11.35
N PHE A 95 -18.08 -6.77 11.42
CA PHE A 95 -18.13 -8.04 12.15
C PHE A 95 -17.63 -7.93 13.59
N ASN A 96 -17.30 -6.73 14.06
CA ASN A 96 -16.77 -6.48 15.41
C ASN A 96 -15.57 -7.38 15.77
N LEU A 97 -14.64 -7.53 14.83
CA LEU A 97 -13.49 -8.41 15.00
C LEU A 97 -12.56 -7.88 16.09
N ASN A 98 -12.02 -8.78 16.92
CA ASN A 98 -11.06 -8.43 17.95
C ASN A 98 -9.73 -7.99 17.33
N TRP A 99 -9.38 -6.71 17.50
CA TRP A 99 -8.14 -6.11 16.98
C TRP A 99 -6.88 -6.82 17.47
N ASN A 100 -6.87 -7.37 18.68
CA ASN A 100 -5.70 -8.08 19.22
C ASN A 100 -5.35 -9.33 18.38
N VAL A 101 -6.35 -9.97 17.77
CA VAL A 101 -6.17 -11.18 16.96
C VAL A 101 -6.06 -10.85 15.47
N TRP A 102 -6.90 -9.92 14.99
CA TRP A 102 -7.10 -9.69 13.56
C TRP A 102 -6.29 -8.54 12.96
N TRP A 103 -5.51 -7.79 13.76
CA TRP A 103 -4.63 -6.75 13.23
C TRP A 103 -3.68 -7.21 12.09
N PRO A 104 -3.21 -8.48 11.98
CA PRO A 104 -2.36 -8.88 10.87
C PRO A 104 -3.02 -8.75 9.50
N LEU A 105 -4.36 -8.70 9.43
CA LEU A 105 -5.08 -8.37 8.19
C LEU A 105 -4.70 -6.99 7.64
N MET A 106 -4.31 -6.05 8.51
CA MET A 106 -3.79 -4.72 8.12
C MET A 106 -2.43 -4.78 7.43
N ILE A 107 -1.74 -5.93 7.47
CA ILE A 107 -0.52 -6.17 6.69
C ILE A 107 -0.88 -6.98 5.43
N VAL A 108 -1.66 -8.05 5.58
CA VAL A 108 -2.01 -8.96 4.47
C VAL A 108 -2.72 -8.22 3.35
N VAL A 109 -3.76 -7.43 3.66
CA VAL A 109 -4.60 -6.80 2.62
C VAL A 109 -3.85 -5.73 1.84
N PRO A 110 -3.08 -4.80 2.47
CA PRO A 110 -2.17 -3.94 1.73
C PRO A 110 -1.12 -4.74 0.94
N GLY A 111 -0.62 -5.87 1.45
CA GLY A 111 0.24 -6.77 0.69
C GLY A 111 -0.39 -7.23 -0.63
N VAL A 112 -1.67 -7.65 -0.61
CA VAL A 112 -2.43 -7.98 -1.84
C VAL A 112 -2.55 -6.76 -2.76
N ALA A 113 -2.83 -5.57 -2.21
CA ALA A 113 -2.91 -4.35 -3.00
C ALA A 113 -1.58 -4.02 -3.70
N PHE A 114 -0.45 -4.14 -3.00
CA PHE A 114 0.90 -3.97 -3.55
C PHE A 114 1.21 -5.01 -4.63
N TRP A 115 0.75 -6.26 -4.46
CA TRP A 115 0.90 -7.30 -5.47
C TRP A 115 0.18 -6.93 -6.78
N LEU A 116 -1.05 -6.44 -6.66
CA LEU A 116 -1.84 -5.97 -7.79
C LEU A 116 -1.14 -4.82 -8.50
N VAL A 117 -0.74 -3.79 -7.76
CA VAL A 117 -0.06 -2.60 -8.28
C VAL A 117 1.26 -2.96 -8.97
N GLY A 118 2.04 -3.85 -8.38
CA GLY A 118 3.35 -4.23 -8.90
C GLY A 118 3.32 -5.02 -10.21
N GLY A 119 2.14 -5.45 -10.67
CA GLY A 119 1.95 -6.01 -12.01
C GLY A 119 1.65 -5.01 -13.12
N ALA A 120 1.55 -3.71 -12.80
CA ALA A 120 1.36 -2.67 -13.79
C ALA A 120 2.63 -2.43 -14.62
N LYS A 121 2.45 -2.00 -15.87
CA LYS A 121 3.54 -1.65 -16.79
C LYS A 121 3.47 -0.16 -17.12
N TYR A 122 4.55 0.56 -16.86
CA TYR A 122 4.69 1.99 -17.14
C TYR A 122 6.17 2.36 -17.31
N GLY A 123 6.63 2.59 -18.55
CA GLY A 123 8.04 2.87 -18.83
C GLY A 123 9.02 1.84 -18.27
N VAL A 124 10.33 2.06 -18.36
CA VAL A 124 11.31 1.11 -17.81
C VAL A 124 11.54 1.33 -16.31
N GLY A 125 11.78 2.58 -15.91
CA GLY A 125 12.07 2.93 -14.51
C GLY A 125 10.87 2.73 -13.58
N VAL A 126 9.70 3.25 -13.93
CA VAL A 126 8.50 3.10 -13.09
C VAL A 126 8.08 1.63 -13.01
N THR A 127 8.15 0.87 -14.10
CA THR A 127 7.91 -0.59 -14.03
C THR A 127 8.90 -1.30 -13.09
N ALA A 128 10.16 -0.87 -12.97
CA ALA A 128 11.09 -1.46 -12.01
C ALA A 128 10.66 -1.19 -10.56
N VAL A 129 10.26 0.06 -10.25
CA VAL A 129 9.70 0.41 -8.94
C VAL A 129 8.42 -0.38 -8.64
N LEU A 130 7.54 -0.53 -9.63
CA LEU A 130 6.33 -1.34 -9.49
C LEU A 130 6.66 -2.83 -9.28
N ARG A 131 7.65 -3.40 -9.99
CA ARG A 131 8.07 -4.79 -9.72
C ARG A 131 8.62 -4.96 -8.30
N PHE A 132 9.33 -3.97 -7.77
CA PHE A 132 9.72 -3.96 -6.36
C PHE A 132 8.52 -4.01 -5.40
N HIS A 133 7.36 -3.41 -5.75
CA HIS A 133 6.14 -3.57 -4.95
C HIS A 133 5.68 -5.02 -4.84
N ARG A 134 6.02 -5.91 -5.80
CA ARG A 134 5.73 -7.35 -5.65
C ARG A 134 6.60 -8.02 -4.60
N TRP A 135 7.86 -7.60 -4.47
CA TRP A 135 8.73 -8.08 -3.39
C TRP A 135 8.20 -7.63 -2.03
N LEU A 136 7.82 -6.36 -1.92
CA LEU A 136 7.15 -5.84 -0.72
C LEU A 136 5.86 -6.61 -0.42
N ALA A 137 5.04 -6.87 -1.43
CA ALA A 137 3.81 -7.62 -1.28
C ALA A 137 4.06 -9.02 -0.71
N VAL A 138 5.04 -9.76 -1.24
CA VAL A 138 5.39 -11.09 -0.73
C VAL A 138 5.86 -11.00 0.71
N THR A 139 6.75 -10.06 1.04
CA THR A 139 7.18 -9.81 2.42
C THR A 139 5.99 -9.53 3.35
N MET A 140 5.09 -8.63 2.97
CA MET A 140 3.91 -8.28 3.77
C MET A 140 2.95 -9.47 3.93
N LEU A 141 2.70 -10.22 2.86
CA LEU A 141 1.84 -11.40 2.91
C LEU A 141 2.43 -12.46 3.85
N LEU A 142 3.71 -12.79 3.70
CA LEU A 142 4.37 -13.77 4.57
C LEU A 142 4.35 -13.30 6.03
N LEU A 143 4.73 -12.04 6.28
CA LEU A 143 4.76 -11.48 7.63
C LEU A 143 3.37 -11.47 8.27
N GLY A 144 2.36 -10.97 7.53
CA GLY A 144 0.99 -10.90 8.00
C GLY A 144 0.35 -12.28 8.25
N PHE A 145 0.57 -13.25 7.36
CA PHE A 145 0.10 -14.62 7.59
C PHE A 145 0.83 -15.30 8.75
N THR A 146 2.13 -15.03 8.92
CA THR A 146 2.91 -15.58 10.03
C THR A 146 2.39 -15.05 11.37
N PHE A 147 2.17 -13.73 11.48
CA PHE A 147 1.56 -13.15 12.68
C PHE A 147 0.13 -13.64 12.91
N LEU A 148 -0.67 -13.81 11.86
CA LEU A 148 -2.03 -14.33 12.01
C LEU A 148 -2.02 -15.77 12.51
N ALA A 149 -1.12 -16.61 11.99
CA ALA A 149 -0.95 -17.97 12.45
C ALA A 149 -0.50 -18.03 13.92
N ASP A 150 0.39 -17.13 14.33
CA ASP A 150 0.86 -16.99 15.71
C ASP A 150 -0.28 -16.55 16.67
N GLN A 151 -1.07 -15.54 16.29
CA GLN A 151 -2.23 -15.07 17.06
C GLN A 151 -3.35 -16.12 17.18
N LEU A 152 -3.47 -17.01 16.19
CA LEU A 152 -4.42 -18.13 16.21
C LEU A 152 -3.86 -19.37 16.91
N ASN A 153 -2.68 -19.27 17.53
CA ASN A 153 -1.98 -20.36 18.21
C ASN A 153 -1.74 -21.58 17.30
N LEU A 154 -1.61 -21.35 15.98
CA LEU A 154 -1.27 -22.38 15.00
C LEU A 154 0.24 -22.60 14.94
N LEU A 155 1.01 -21.56 15.26
CA LEU A 155 2.46 -21.56 15.36
C LEU A 155 2.83 -20.78 16.62
N ASP A 156 3.86 -21.20 17.34
CA ASP A 156 4.42 -20.43 18.45
C ASP A 156 5.80 -19.94 18.02
N MET A 157 5.85 -18.70 17.53
CA MET A 157 7.09 -18.11 17.03
C MET A 157 8.06 -17.80 18.18
N GLN A 158 7.53 -17.44 19.34
CA GLN A 158 8.34 -17.14 20.53
C GLN A 158 9.02 -18.40 21.05
N ALA A 159 8.31 -19.54 21.13
CA ALA A 159 8.91 -20.80 21.55
C ALA A 159 9.94 -21.32 20.54
N ARG A 160 9.74 -21.07 19.24
CA ARG A 160 10.64 -21.56 18.19
C ARG A 160 11.92 -20.72 18.04
N PHE A 161 11.82 -19.40 18.21
CA PHE A 161 12.92 -18.48 17.94
C PHE A 161 13.47 -17.78 19.20
N GLY A 162 12.80 -17.89 20.36
CA GLY A 162 13.26 -17.27 21.60
C GLY A 162 13.32 -15.75 21.47
N ASP A 163 14.45 -15.16 21.87
CA ASP A 163 14.73 -13.72 21.75
C ASP A 163 15.11 -13.29 20.32
N PHE A 164 15.19 -14.23 19.38
CA PHE A 164 15.52 -13.93 18.00
C PHE A 164 14.33 -13.27 17.28
N HIS A 165 14.54 -12.05 16.81
CA HIS A 165 13.56 -11.27 16.05
C HIS A 165 13.40 -11.80 14.62
N TRP A 166 12.71 -12.92 14.48
CA TRP A 166 12.49 -13.63 13.23
C TRP A 166 11.89 -12.75 12.12
N TRP A 167 11.13 -11.71 12.45
CA TRP A 167 10.53 -10.80 11.45
C TRP A 167 11.56 -10.05 10.62
N GLY A 168 12.78 -9.85 11.14
CA GLY A 168 13.90 -9.25 10.41
C GLY A 168 14.20 -10.01 9.11
N THR A 169 14.01 -11.33 9.08
CA THR A 169 14.20 -12.16 7.88
C THR A 169 13.26 -11.76 6.73
N PHE A 170 12.01 -11.41 7.04
CA PHE A 170 11.03 -10.96 6.04
C PHE A 170 11.39 -9.57 5.50
N ILE A 171 11.94 -8.69 6.35
CA ILE A 171 12.42 -7.36 5.93
C ILE A 171 13.60 -7.51 4.96
N LEU A 172 14.53 -8.42 5.24
CA LEU A 172 15.66 -8.72 4.34
C LEU A 172 15.19 -9.14 2.95
N LEU A 173 14.12 -9.93 2.85
CA LEU A 173 13.55 -10.35 1.57
C LEU A 173 13.14 -9.15 0.70
N ALA A 174 12.52 -8.13 1.30
CA ALA A 174 12.17 -6.91 0.58
C ALA A 174 13.42 -6.14 0.14
N GLY A 175 14.43 -6.04 1.00
CA GLY A 175 15.69 -5.38 0.70
C GLY A 175 16.45 -6.04 -0.46
N ILE A 176 16.49 -7.37 -0.48
CA ILE A 176 17.04 -8.16 -1.59
C ILE A 176 16.26 -7.88 -2.88
N GLY A 177 14.93 -7.83 -2.81
CA GLY A 177 14.07 -7.50 -3.95
C GLY A 177 14.35 -6.11 -4.54
N ALA A 178 14.52 -5.09 -3.69
CA ALA A 178 14.91 -3.75 -4.10
C ALA A 178 16.28 -3.74 -4.79
N PHE A 179 17.27 -4.41 -4.19
CA PHE A 179 18.61 -4.50 -4.77
C PHE A 179 18.60 -5.19 -6.14
N PHE A 180 17.89 -6.31 -6.27
CA PHE A 180 17.76 -7.06 -7.51
C PHE A 180 17.09 -6.24 -8.62
N GLU A 181 15.98 -5.56 -8.33
CA GLU A 181 15.30 -4.71 -9.32
C GLU A 181 16.12 -3.46 -9.70
N GLY A 182 16.83 -2.87 -8.73
CA GLY A 182 17.76 -1.78 -8.99
C GLY A 182 18.89 -2.21 -9.92
N TRP A 183 19.55 -3.34 -9.61
CA TRP A 183 20.60 -3.92 -10.44
C TRP A 183 20.13 -4.23 -11.87
N ARG A 184 18.93 -4.81 -11.99
CA ARG A 184 18.34 -5.17 -13.30
C ARG A 184 18.13 -3.97 -14.21
N VAL A 185 17.87 -2.80 -13.65
CA VAL A 185 17.56 -1.57 -14.41
C VAL A 185 18.74 -0.59 -14.48
N LEU A 186 19.90 -0.97 -13.95
CA LEU A 186 21.12 -0.13 -13.87
C LEU A 186 21.49 0.54 -15.20
N ARG A 187 21.38 -0.19 -16.32
CA ARG A 187 21.71 0.32 -17.66
C ARG A 187 20.55 0.99 -18.40
N GLN A 188 19.33 0.87 -17.90
CA GLN A 188 18.13 1.29 -18.64
C GLN A 188 17.46 2.52 -18.04
N SER A 189 17.56 2.70 -16.73
CA SER A 189 16.93 3.81 -16.03
C SER A 189 17.73 4.16 -14.80
N ALA A 190 18.65 5.11 -15.00
CA ALA A 190 19.63 5.49 -14.01
C ALA A 190 18.95 5.92 -12.69
N TRP A 191 17.91 6.76 -12.74
CA TRP A 191 17.16 7.20 -11.55
C TRP A 191 16.51 6.04 -10.77
N ALA A 192 15.90 5.09 -11.49
CA ALA A 192 15.18 3.96 -10.90
C ALA A 192 16.15 2.98 -10.25
N SER A 193 17.30 2.76 -10.89
CA SER A 193 18.36 1.97 -10.29
C SER A 193 18.87 2.60 -9.01
N THR A 194 19.11 3.92 -8.99
CA THR A 194 19.62 4.61 -7.80
C THR A 194 18.66 4.50 -6.63
N ILE A 195 17.39 4.85 -6.84
CA ILE A 195 16.40 4.82 -5.76
C ILE A 195 16.23 3.40 -5.21
N LEU A 196 16.18 2.38 -6.07
CA LEU A 196 16.02 0.99 -5.66
C LEU A 196 17.25 0.43 -4.96
N LEU A 197 18.47 0.75 -5.42
CA LEU A 197 19.69 0.31 -4.74
C LEU A 197 19.85 0.98 -3.37
N ILE A 198 19.56 2.28 -3.26
CA ILE A 198 19.59 3.01 -1.99
C ILE A 198 18.56 2.44 -1.03
N SER A 199 17.31 2.28 -1.49
CA SER A 199 16.26 1.64 -0.69
C SER A 199 16.63 0.22 -0.30
N GLY A 200 17.25 -0.55 -1.20
CA GLY A 200 17.69 -1.92 -0.91
C GLY A 200 18.74 -1.97 0.20
N VAL A 201 19.78 -1.13 0.13
CA VAL A 201 20.79 -1.02 1.19
C VAL A 201 20.14 -0.64 2.51
N TRP A 202 19.26 0.39 2.51
CA TRP A 202 18.60 0.83 3.73
C TRP A 202 17.72 -0.26 4.35
N ILE A 203 16.90 -0.94 3.54
CA ILE A 203 16.01 -2.02 4.02
C ILE A 203 16.83 -3.22 4.53
N VAL A 204 17.90 -3.62 3.83
CA VAL A 204 18.78 -4.71 4.28
C VAL A 204 19.45 -4.35 5.60
N SER A 205 19.96 -3.12 5.75
CA SER A 205 20.53 -2.67 7.01
C SER A 205 19.53 -2.75 8.16
N ASN A 206 18.29 -2.28 7.97
CA ASN A 206 17.24 -2.39 8.98
C ASN A 206 16.93 -3.86 9.31
N GLY A 207 16.77 -4.71 8.29
CA GLY A 207 16.48 -6.13 8.48
C GLY A 207 17.59 -6.86 9.25
N LEU A 208 18.86 -6.55 8.97
CA LEU A 208 20.01 -7.12 9.69
C LEU A 208 20.07 -6.65 11.14
N MET A 209 19.77 -5.38 11.39
CA MET A 209 19.76 -4.83 12.75
C MET A 209 18.67 -5.47 13.61
N GLU A 210 17.45 -5.57 13.06
CA GLU A 210 16.35 -6.27 13.72
C GLU A 210 16.74 -7.71 14.03
N LEU A 211 17.32 -8.42 13.05
CA LEU A 211 17.71 -9.82 13.20
C LEU A 211 18.80 -10.07 14.25
N LEU A 212 19.80 -9.19 14.33
CA LEU A 212 20.99 -9.39 15.16
C LEU A 212 20.87 -8.79 16.56
N ALA A 213 19.94 -7.85 16.74
CA ALA A 213 19.51 -7.30 18.03
C ALA A 213 20.54 -7.32 19.17
N PRO A 214 21.71 -6.66 19.06
CA PRO A 214 22.31 -6.15 20.27
C PRO A 214 21.52 -4.88 20.64
N ASN A 215 21.19 -4.72 21.93
CA ASN A 215 20.53 -3.56 22.55
C ASN A 215 21.27 -2.21 22.37
N TRP A 216 22.11 -2.06 21.33
CA TRP A 216 23.25 -1.13 21.24
C TRP A 216 23.19 -0.17 20.04
N LEU A 217 22.17 -0.21 19.17
CA LEU A 217 21.99 0.85 18.17
C LEU A 217 20.68 1.60 18.42
N SER A 218 20.83 2.78 19.04
CA SER A 218 19.86 3.86 18.94
C SER A 218 19.50 4.11 17.46
N TRP A 219 18.34 4.72 17.23
CA TRP A 219 17.91 5.28 15.94
C TRP A 219 19.03 5.98 15.15
N GLU A 220 20.00 6.56 15.84
CA GLU A 220 21.19 7.22 15.28
C GLU A 220 22.08 6.29 14.45
N GLY A 221 22.26 5.04 14.88
CA GLY A 221 23.03 4.05 14.12
C GLY A 221 22.34 3.64 12.82
N MET A 222 20.99 3.56 12.83
CA MET A 222 20.19 3.29 11.62
C MET A 222 20.36 4.40 10.58
N VAL A 223 20.33 5.66 11.04
CA VAL A 223 20.57 6.83 10.18
C VAL A 223 21.99 6.83 9.65
N GLY A 224 22.99 6.49 10.48
CA GLY A 224 24.40 6.41 10.07
C GLY A 224 24.65 5.43 8.91
N PHE A 225 24.19 4.18 9.02
CA PHE A 225 24.34 3.19 7.95
C PHE A 225 23.55 3.57 6.70
N GLY A 226 22.33 4.08 6.87
CA GLY A 226 21.51 4.59 5.77
C GLY A 226 22.23 5.69 5.00
N LEU A 227 22.83 6.66 5.69
CA LEU A 227 23.57 7.77 5.08
C LEU A 227 24.88 7.33 4.42
N ILE A 228 25.65 6.42 5.03
CA ILE A 228 26.88 5.88 4.42
C ILE A 228 26.55 5.12 3.13
N GLY A 229 25.54 4.24 3.16
CA GLY A 229 25.08 3.50 1.99
C GLY A 229 24.60 4.43 0.87
N THR A 230 23.80 5.43 1.22
CA THR A 230 23.32 6.46 0.29
C THR A 230 24.48 7.28 -0.30
N GLY A 231 25.46 7.66 0.53
CA GLY A 231 26.64 8.43 0.11
C GLY A 231 27.56 7.66 -0.85
N LEU A 232 27.79 6.37 -0.61
CA LEU A 232 28.58 5.52 -1.50
C LEU A 232 27.89 5.33 -2.86
N LEU A 233 26.57 5.14 -2.87
CA LEU A 233 25.79 4.97 -4.10
C LEU A 233 25.69 6.26 -4.93
N THR A 234 25.59 7.42 -4.28
CA THR A 234 25.61 8.71 -4.99
C THR A 234 26.99 9.03 -5.56
N ARG A 235 28.08 8.65 -4.86
CA ARG A 235 29.45 8.89 -5.33
C ARG A 235 29.83 8.00 -6.51
N GLY A 236 29.46 6.71 -6.52
CA GLY A 236 29.68 5.83 -7.68
C GLY A 236 28.99 6.33 -8.95
N TRP A 237 27.90 7.08 -8.78
CA TRP A 237 27.11 7.65 -9.87
C TRP A 237 27.77 8.82 -10.59
N LEU A 238 28.60 9.61 -9.89
CA LEU A 238 29.37 10.69 -10.51
C LEU A 238 30.34 10.17 -11.59
N PHE A 239 30.71 8.89 -11.53
CA PHE A 239 31.62 8.24 -12.48
C PHE A 239 30.92 7.50 -13.62
N LEU A 240 29.60 7.37 -13.59
CA LEU A 240 28.82 6.65 -14.61
C LEU A 240 28.11 7.58 -15.61
N ARG A 241 28.40 8.89 -15.60
CA ARG A 241 27.96 9.76 -16.69
C ARG A 241 28.65 9.31 -17.98
N PRO A 242 27.91 8.92 -19.03
CA PRO A 242 28.52 8.76 -20.33
C PRO A 242 29.16 10.09 -20.71
N SER A 243 30.44 10.06 -21.08
CA SER A 243 31.12 11.18 -21.71
C SER A 243 30.26 11.66 -22.89
N PRO A 244 30.10 12.99 -23.09
CA PRO A 244 29.35 13.54 -24.21
C PRO A 244 29.86 13.04 -25.57
#